data_AF-A0A8E7VLS7-F1
#
_entry.id   AF-A0A8E7VLS7-F1
#
_cell.length_a   1.000
_cell.length_b   1.000
_cell.length_c   1.000
_cell.angle_alpha   90.00
_cell.angle_beta   90.00
_cell.angle_gamma   90.00
#
_symmetry.space_group_name_H-M   'P 1'
#
loop_
_entity.id
_entity.type
_entity.pdbx_description
1 polymer ?
#
loop_
_entity_poly.entity_id
_entity_poly.type
_entity_poly.pdbx_seq_one_letter_code
_entity_poly.pdbx_strand_id
1 'polypeptide(L)'
;MAKAKFFVFEKLDDNKYYWEFRWQKQKFSGGPFENRRYALKDLETVIPLIGDAPMCRVSGEIDEKDVASPGSMDKYPLYFMLYTNDNDRWAWWCRHKIDGTLFRSSECASIADGFSSFDDAMESAKKLRSIIEHAEIVDGAGVMIPYMKFSPEFSQKYEIGDMHPSYEFIKKNKL
;
A
#
# COMPACT_ATOMS: atom_id res chain seq x y z
N MET A 1 -6.82 9.91 -14.36
CA MET A 1 -6.93 9.44 -12.96
C MET A 1 -5.59 9.65 -12.27
N ALA A 2 -5.58 10.09 -11.00
CA ALA A 2 -4.32 10.23 -10.25
C ALA A 2 -3.71 8.84 -10.00
N LYS A 3 -2.42 8.68 -10.32
CA LYS A 3 -1.66 7.45 -10.01
C LYS A 3 -1.41 7.36 -8.51
N ALA A 4 -1.38 6.13 -7.99
CA ALA A 4 -0.94 5.85 -6.62
C ALA A 4 0.56 6.14 -6.50
N LYS A 5 0.97 6.85 -5.44
CA LYS A 5 2.37 7.20 -5.21
C LYS A 5 2.71 7.21 -3.73
N PHE A 6 3.94 6.83 -3.39
CA PHE A 6 4.57 7.15 -2.11
C PHE A 6 5.42 8.41 -2.26
N PHE A 7 5.07 9.47 -1.56
CA PHE A 7 5.84 10.71 -1.50
C PHE A 7 6.80 10.65 -0.30
N VAL A 8 8.06 11.05 -0.48
CA VAL A 8 9.04 11.19 0.60
C VAL A 8 9.46 12.65 0.69
N PHE A 9 9.19 13.28 1.82
CA PHE A 9 9.39 14.73 1.99
C PHE A 9 9.82 15.08 3.41
N GLU A 10 10.44 16.25 3.55
CA GLU A 10 10.72 16.88 4.83
C GLU A 10 9.55 17.79 5.20
N LYS A 11 9.10 17.73 6.45
CA LYS A 11 8.07 18.62 6.97
C LYS A 11 8.75 19.80 7.65
N LEU A 12 8.45 21.00 7.18
CA LEU A 12 9.10 22.24 7.63
C LEU A 12 8.86 22.55 9.12
N ASP A 13 7.73 22.10 9.66
CA ASP A 13 7.34 22.42 11.04
C ASP A 13 8.27 21.77 12.09
N ASP A 14 8.80 20.59 11.79
CA ASP A 14 9.62 19.80 12.73
C ASP A 14 11.00 19.41 12.17
N ASN A 15 11.30 19.76 10.91
CA ASN A 15 12.50 19.35 10.18
C ASN A 15 12.73 17.83 10.22
N LYS A 16 11.65 17.05 10.19
CA LYS A 16 11.69 15.58 10.10
C LYS A 16 11.23 15.12 8.73
N TYR A 17 11.70 13.94 8.37
CA TYR A 17 11.30 13.27 7.14
C TYR A 17 10.08 12.39 7.38
N TYR A 18 9.23 12.32 6.36
CA TYR A 18 8.03 11.51 6.33
C TYR A 18 7.93 10.82 4.97
N TRP A 19 7.16 9.75 4.93
CA TRP A 19 6.60 9.28 3.68
C TRP A 19 5.07 9.26 3.76
N GLU A 20 4.39 9.49 2.64
CA GLU A 20 2.93 9.45 2.54
C GLU A 20 2.51 8.75 1.25
N PHE A 21 1.77 7.65 1.37
CA PHE A 21 1.02 7.09 0.27
C PHE A 21 -0.16 8.01 -0.08
N ARG A 22 -0.36 8.28 -1.36
CA ARG A 22 -1.52 9.03 -1.86
C ARG A 22 -2.14 8.32 -3.05
N TRP A 23 -3.45 8.12 -2.99
CA TRP A 23 -4.22 7.64 -4.13
C TRP A 23 -5.68 8.10 -4.04
N GLN A 24 -6.13 8.88 -5.01
CA GLN A 24 -7.45 9.53 -4.97
C GLN A 24 -7.60 10.38 -3.69
N LYS A 25 -8.61 10.09 -2.86
CA LYS A 25 -8.82 10.75 -1.56
C LYS A 25 -8.14 10.01 -0.39
N GLN A 26 -7.54 8.85 -0.66
CA GLN A 26 -6.96 7.99 0.36
C GLN A 26 -5.48 8.30 0.57
N LYS A 27 -5.08 8.32 1.84
CA LYS A 27 -3.70 8.56 2.25
C LYS A 27 -3.35 7.86 3.54
N PHE A 28 -2.08 7.50 3.69
CA PHE A 28 -1.50 7.07 4.96
C PHE A 28 0.00 7.36 4.95
N SER A 29 0.60 7.48 6.12
CA SER A 29 1.96 7.98 6.25
C SER A 29 2.75 7.23 7.31
N GLY A 30 4.07 7.27 7.19
CA GLY A 30 5.01 6.88 8.22
C GLY A 30 5.94 8.03 8.59
N GLY A 31 6.56 7.90 9.77
CA GLY A 31 7.42 8.91 10.39
C GLY A 31 6.87 9.39 11.73
N PRO A 32 7.51 10.40 12.36
CA PRO A 32 8.67 11.15 11.87
C PRO A 32 9.97 10.34 11.80
N PHE A 33 10.86 10.71 10.88
CA PHE A 33 12.22 10.17 10.75
C PHE A 33 13.28 11.27 10.81
N GLU A 34 14.43 10.96 11.40
CA GLU A 34 15.56 11.90 11.54
C GLU A 34 16.18 12.35 10.22
N ASN A 35 16.06 11.53 9.17
CA ASN A 35 16.63 11.85 7.86
C ASN A 35 15.91 11.06 6.76
N ARG A 36 16.10 11.53 5.52
CA ARG A 36 15.52 10.91 4.32
C ARG A 36 15.87 9.42 4.19
N ARG A 37 17.09 9.02 4.56
CA ARG A 37 17.55 7.63 4.42
C ARG A 37 16.73 6.70 5.32
N TYR A 38 16.34 7.13 6.51
CA TYR A 38 15.48 6.34 7.40
C TYR A 38 14.06 6.22 6.87
N ALA A 39 13.49 7.30 6.33
CA ALA A 39 12.18 7.22 5.67
C ALA A 39 12.17 6.23 4.48
N LEU A 40 13.24 6.22 3.68
CA LEU A 40 13.39 5.28 2.56
C LEU A 40 13.56 3.83 3.04
N LYS A 41 14.39 3.59 4.07
CA LYS A 41 14.54 2.26 4.66
C LYS A 41 13.23 1.72 5.26
N ASP A 42 12.43 2.60 5.85
CA ASP A 42 11.12 2.23 6.36
C ASP A 42 10.18 1.80 5.21
N LEU A 43 10.15 2.55 4.10
CA LEU A 43 9.43 2.14 2.89
C LEU A 43 9.89 0.76 2.36
N GLU A 44 11.20 0.48 2.37
CA GLU A 44 11.72 -0.84 1.98
C GLU A 44 11.19 -1.98 2.86
N THR A 45 10.81 -1.68 4.10
CA THR A 45 10.22 -2.64 5.04
C THR A 45 8.70 -2.71 4.89
N VAL A 46 8.04 -1.56 4.78
CA VAL A 46 6.57 -1.43 4.80
C VAL A 46 5.94 -1.91 3.49
N ILE A 47 6.53 -1.61 2.34
CA ILE A 47 5.95 -1.98 1.03
C ILE A 47 5.82 -3.51 0.87
N PRO A 48 6.84 -4.34 1.17
CA PRO A 48 6.69 -5.79 1.17
C PRO A 48 5.60 -6.28 2.13
N LEU A 49 5.49 -5.68 3.31
CA LEU A 49 4.45 -6.03 4.28
C LEU A 49 3.04 -5.68 3.76
N ILE A 50 2.90 -4.64 2.94
CA ILE A 50 1.66 -4.35 2.22
C ILE A 50 1.37 -5.45 1.20
N GLY A 51 2.37 -5.87 0.42
CA GLY A 51 2.24 -6.97 -0.55
C GLY A 51 1.81 -8.29 0.10
N ASP A 52 2.28 -8.53 1.33
CA ASP A 52 1.96 -9.70 2.15
C ASP A 52 0.75 -9.49 3.08
N ALA A 53 0.04 -8.37 2.97
CA ALA A 53 -1.06 -8.02 3.87
C ALA A 53 -2.12 -9.14 3.91
N PRO A 54 -2.53 -9.59 5.10
CA PRO A 54 -3.42 -10.73 5.26
C PRO A 54 -4.82 -10.41 4.76
N MET A 55 -5.49 -11.45 4.23
CA MET A 55 -6.86 -11.40 3.74
C MET A 55 -7.68 -12.42 4.53
N CYS A 56 -8.53 -11.91 5.40
CA CYS A 56 -9.26 -12.70 6.39
C CYS A 56 -10.71 -12.83 5.95
N ARG A 57 -11.19 -14.07 5.83
CA ARG A 57 -12.63 -14.32 5.72
C ARG A 57 -13.25 -14.13 7.10
N VAL A 58 -14.27 -13.30 7.17
CA VAL A 58 -15.03 -13.01 8.39
C VAL A 58 -16.41 -13.64 8.26
N SER A 59 -16.87 -14.27 9.34
CA SER A 59 -18.20 -14.87 9.43
C SER A 59 -19.11 -13.94 10.22
N GLY A 60 -20.25 -13.56 9.65
CA GLY A 60 -21.19 -12.62 10.27
C GLY A 60 -21.03 -11.19 9.77
N GLU A 61 -21.88 -10.29 10.30
CA GLU A 61 -21.79 -8.85 10.07
C GLU A 61 -20.46 -8.32 10.61
N ILE A 62 -19.85 -7.38 9.88
CA ILE A 62 -18.67 -6.64 10.35
C ILE A 62 -19.12 -5.27 10.87
N ASP A 63 -18.81 -4.95 12.13
CA ASP A 63 -18.92 -3.61 12.71
C ASP A 63 -17.65 -2.79 12.40
N GLU A 64 -17.78 -1.46 12.35
CA GLU A 64 -16.66 -0.53 12.35
C GLU A 64 -15.65 -0.79 13.47
N LYS A 65 -16.09 -1.39 14.58
CA LYS A 65 -15.24 -1.80 15.71
C LYS A 65 -14.52 -3.13 15.54
N ASP A 66 -14.89 -3.92 14.54
CA ASP A 66 -14.25 -5.20 14.32
C ASP A 66 -12.84 -4.99 13.78
N VAL A 67 -11.90 -5.50 14.56
CA VAL A 67 -10.48 -5.61 14.22
C VAL A 67 -10.18 -7.09 14.02
N ALA A 68 -9.37 -7.42 13.01
CA ALA A 68 -8.85 -8.77 12.88
C ALA A 68 -8.13 -9.16 14.18
N SER A 69 -8.41 -10.37 14.71
CA SER A 69 -7.96 -10.80 16.04
C SER A 69 -6.45 -10.55 16.27
N PRO A 70 -6.07 -10.02 17.45
CA PRO A 70 -4.68 -9.71 17.76
C PRO A 70 -3.82 -10.98 17.77
N GLY A 71 -2.70 -10.95 17.05
CA GLY A 71 -1.81 -12.09 16.81
C GLY A 71 -0.82 -11.83 15.67
N SER A 72 -0.55 -12.83 14.83
CA SER A 72 0.47 -12.84 13.75
C SER A 72 0.36 -11.72 12.69
N MET A 73 -0.67 -10.88 12.77
CA MET A 73 -0.89 -9.74 11.89
C MET A 73 -0.21 -8.45 12.34
N ASP A 74 0.42 -8.46 13.52
CA ASP A 74 0.95 -7.24 14.16
C ASP A 74 1.98 -6.45 13.36
N LYS A 75 2.69 -7.15 12.46
CA LYS A 75 3.71 -6.55 11.60
C LYS A 75 3.13 -5.88 10.35
N TYR A 76 1.88 -6.15 9.94
CA TYR A 76 1.35 -5.63 8.69
C TYR A 76 0.70 -4.26 8.90
N PRO A 77 1.00 -3.26 8.05
CA PRO A 77 0.41 -1.92 8.15
C PRO A 77 -1.07 -1.90 7.72
N LEU A 78 -1.46 -2.86 6.89
CA LEU A 78 -2.80 -3.02 6.34
C LEU A 78 -3.25 -4.48 6.50
N TYR A 79 -4.56 -4.67 6.58
CA TYR A 79 -5.19 -5.98 6.48
C TYR A 79 -6.53 -5.86 5.76
N PHE A 80 -7.00 -6.98 5.23
CA PHE A 80 -8.25 -7.06 4.48
C PHE A 80 -9.23 -7.99 5.18
N MET A 81 -10.45 -7.53 5.38
CA MET A 81 -11.56 -8.32 5.91
C MET A 81 -12.55 -8.56 4.77
N LEU A 82 -12.81 -9.82 4.45
CA LEU A 82 -13.76 -10.25 3.42
C LEU A 82 -14.99 -10.82 4.11
N TYR A 83 -16.16 -10.29 3.78
CA TYR A 83 -17.43 -10.61 4.43
C TYR A 83 -18.56 -10.66 3.42
N THR A 84 -19.70 -11.17 3.86
CA THR A 84 -20.96 -11.10 3.12
C THR A 84 -21.74 -9.89 3.63
N ASN A 85 -22.13 -8.97 2.75
CA ASN A 85 -22.97 -7.82 3.08
C ASN A 85 -24.45 -8.20 3.17
N ASP A 86 -25.30 -7.22 3.50
CA ASP A 86 -26.75 -7.38 3.68
C ASP A 86 -27.50 -7.92 2.44
N ASN A 87 -26.88 -7.90 1.26
CA ASN A 87 -27.44 -8.39 0.00
C ASN A 87 -26.99 -9.82 -0.35
N ASP A 88 -26.40 -10.56 0.60
CA ASP A 88 -25.78 -11.88 0.39
C ASP A 88 -24.62 -11.85 -0.63
N ARG A 89 -23.92 -10.72 -0.71
CA ARG A 89 -22.82 -10.51 -1.66
C ARG A 89 -21.51 -10.30 -0.95
N TRP A 90 -20.43 -10.81 -1.53
CA TRP A 90 -19.11 -10.66 -0.95
C TRP A 90 -18.61 -9.22 -1.07
N ALA A 91 -17.98 -8.71 -0.03
CA ALA A 91 -17.36 -7.40 0.00
C ALA A 91 -16.03 -7.50 0.75
N TRP A 92 -15.21 -6.46 0.63
CA TRP A 92 -13.99 -6.36 1.42
C TRP A 92 -13.78 -4.95 1.95
N TRP A 93 -13.24 -4.90 3.18
CA TRP A 93 -12.70 -3.70 3.82
C TRP A 93 -11.19 -3.84 3.96
N CYS A 94 -10.46 -2.82 3.52
CA CYS A 94 -9.05 -2.63 3.78
C CYS A 94 -8.91 -1.63 4.91
N ARG A 95 -8.24 -2.02 6.00
CA ARG A 95 -8.09 -1.22 7.21
C ARG A 95 -6.64 -0.98 7.57
N HIS A 96 -6.40 0.16 8.21
CA HIS A 96 -5.15 0.44 8.89
C HIS A 96 -5.05 -0.38 10.17
N LYS A 97 -3.89 -0.98 10.40
CA LYS A 97 -3.65 -1.75 11.62
C LYS A 97 -3.53 -0.87 12.86
N ILE A 98 -2.91 0.31 12.73
CA ILE A 98 -2.54 1.15 13.88
C ILE A 98 -3.76 1.72 14.59
N ASP A 99 -4.74 2.21 13.84
CA ASP A 99 -5.93 2.88 14.38
C ASP A 99 -7.25 2.17 14.01
N GLY A 100 -7.17 1.05 13.28
CA GLY A 100 -8.33 0.30 12.83
C GLY A 100 -9.15 1.02 11.75
N THR A 101 -8.72 2.20 11.29
CA THR A 101 -9.55 3.04 10.40
C THR A 101 -9.71 2.40 9.03
N LEU A 102 -10.90 2.57 8.45
CA LEU A 102 -11.19 2.12 7.10
C LEU A 102 -10.37 2.94 6.10
N PHE A 103 -9.43 2.28 5.44
CA PHE A 103 -8.66 2.86 4.36
C PHE A 103 -9.47 2.85 3.06
N ARG A 104 -10.09 1.71 2.71
CA ARG A 104 -10.92 1.59 1.50
C ARG A 104 -11.83 0.38 1.59
N SER A 105 -13.03 0.46 1.02
CA SER A 105 -13.89 -0.70 0.79
C SER A 105 -14.21 -0.91 -0.69
N SER A 106 -14.62 -2.12 -1.04
CA SER A 106 -15.19 -2.42 -2.36
C SER A 106 -16.48 -1.66 -2.64
N GLU A 107 -17.25 -1.37 -1.60
CA GLU A 107 -18.55 -0.68 -1.69
C GLU A 107 -18.37 0.79 -2.10
N CYS A 108 -17.31 1.45 -1.61
CA CYS A 108 -16.95 2.80 -2.06
C CYS A 108 -16.44 2.84 -3.51
N ALA A 109 -16.11 1.70 -4.13
CA ALA A 109 -15.53 1.60 -5.46
C ALA A 109 -16.57 1.44 -6.59
N SER A 110 -17.84 1.79 -6.35
CA SER A 110 -18.94 1.71 -7.32
C SER A 110 -19.40 0.28 -7.66
N ILE A 111 -18.93 -0.72 -6.92
CA ILE A 111 -19.49 -2.08 -6.93
C ILE A 111 -20.55 -2.11 -5.83
N ALA A 112 -21.64 -1.36 -6.07
CA ALA A 112 -22.66 -1.06 -5.06
C ALA A 112 -23.30 -2.33 -4.47
N ASP A 113 -23.30 -3.43 -5.23
CA ASP A 113 -23.93 -4.68 -4.83
C ASP A 113 -22.93 -5.73 -4.33
N GLY A 114 -21.63 -5.41 -4.21
CA GLY A 114 -20.62 -6.42 -3.88
C GLY A 114 -20.37 -7.45 -5.00
N PHE A 115 -19.65 -8.53 -4.66
CA PHE A 115 -19.20 -9.59 -5.56
C PHE A 115 -20.05 -10.85 -5.41
N SER A 116 -20.21 -11.60 -6.49
CA SER A 116 -20.95 -12.87 -6.51
C SER A 116 -20.28 -14.00 -5.73
N SER A 117 -18.96 -13.95 -5.56
CA SER A 117 -18.19 -15.02 -4.92
C SER A 117 -17.06 -14.45 -4.05
N PHE A 118 -16.61 -15.28 -3.10
CA PHE A 118 -15.46 -14.98 -2.26
C PHE A 118 -14.21 -14.77 -3.12
N ASP A 119 -14.03 -15.59 -4.15
CA ASP A 119 -12.86 -15.53 -5.03
C ASP A 119 -12.81 -14.22 -5.81
N ASP A 120 -13.96 -13.73 -6.30
CA ASP A 120 -14.05 -12.43 -6.98
C ASP A 120 -13.68 -11.27 -6.05
N ALA A 121 -14.19 -11.29 -4.82
CA ALA A 121 -13.85 -10.30 -3.80
C ALA A 121 -12.36 -10.34 -3.44
N MET A 122 -11.81 -11.55 -3.30
CA MET A 122 -10.39 -11.80 -3.04
C MET A 122 -9.50 -11.26 -4.16
N GLU A 123 -9.82 -11.55 -5.42
CA GLU A 123 -9.09 -11.04 -6.57
C GLU A 123 -9.18 -9.50 -6.66
N SER A 124 -10.33 -8.92 -6.34
CA SER A 124 -10.45 -7.46 -6.25
C SER A 124 -9.60 -6.87 -5.12
N ALA A 125 -9.54 -7.51 -3.95
CA ALA A 125 -8.71 -7.06 -2.83
C ALA A 125 -7.21 -7.16 -3.18
N LYS A 126 -6.79 -8.23 -3.87
CA LYS A 126 -5.43 -8.40 -4.40
C LYS A 126 -5.07 -7.30 -5.38
N LYS A 127 -6.00 -6.87 -6.25
CA LYS A 127 -5.76 -5.72 -7.15
C LYS A 127 -5.49 -4.44 -6.36
N LEU A 128 -6.27 -4.15 -5.31
CA LEU A 128 -5.99 -3.00 -4.43
C LEU A 128 -4.60 -3.13 -3.79
N ARG A 129 -4.29 -4.29 -3.21
CA ARG A 129 -3.00 -4.54 -2.57
C ARG A 129 -1.83 -4.32 -3.54
N SER A 130 -1.94 -4.84 -4.76
CA SER A 130 -0.94 -4.67 -5.83
C SER A 130 -0.79 -3.21 -6.27
N ILE A 131 -1.88 -2.44 -6.36
CA ILE A 131 -1.82 -1.00 -6.67
C ILE A 131 -1.01 -0.24 -5.62
N ILE A 132 -1.16 -0.59 -4.34
CA ILE A 132 -0.42 0.06 -3.25
C ILE A 132 1.04 -0.43 -3.26
N GLU A 133 1.26 -1.74 -3.32
CA GLU A 133 2.60 -2.36 -3.33
C GLU A 133 3.50 -1.82 -4.45
N HIS A 134 2.95 -1.63 -5.65
CA HIS A 134 3.69 -1.17 -6.83
C HIS A 134 3.52 0.32 -7.13
N ALA A 135 3.11 1.12 -6.14
CA ALA A 135 3.00 2.56 -6.31
C ALA A 135 4.38 3.22 -6.51
N GLU A 136 4.45 4.23 -7.39
CA GLU A 136 5.70 4.96 -7.67
C GLU A 136 6.22 5.64 -6.40
N ILE A 137 7.53 5.54 -6.12
CA ILE A 137 8.18 6.25 -5.01
C ILE A 137 8.82 7.54 -5.54
N VAL A 138 8.35 8.67 -5.03
CA VAL A 138 8.72 10.02 -5.48
C VAL A 138 9.13 10.91 -4.31
N ASP A 139 9.88 11.98 -4.57
CA ASP A 139 10.15 13.01 -3.58
C ASP A 139 8.95 13.96 -3.37
N GLY A 140 9.10 14.95 -2.49
CA GLY A 140 8.06 15.94 -2.21
C GLY A 140 7.61 16.78 -3.41
N ALA A 141 8.45 16.89 -4.45
CA ALA A 141 8.11 17.55 -5.71
C ALA A 141 7.45 16.60 -6.73
N GLY A 142 7.32 15.31 -6.39
CA GLY A 142 6.74 14.30 -7.26
C GLY A 142 7.72 13.72 -8.29
N VAL A 143 9.02 13.95 -8.12
CA VAL A 143 10.09 13.40 -8.98
C VAL A 143 10.49 12.03 -8.46
N MET A 144 10.66 11.05 -9.35
CA MET A 144 11.06 9.69 -8.96
C MET A 144 12.41 9.70 -8.22
N ILE A 145 12.49 8.94 -7.14
CA ILE A 145 13.72 8.80 -6.36
C ILE A 145 14.62 7.78 -7.06
N PRO A 146 15.90 8.11 -7.37
CA PRO A 146 16.79 7.19 -8.06
C PRO A 146 17.01 5.88 -7.28
N TYR A 147 17.10 4.75 -8.00
CA TYR A 147 17.28 3.41 -7.43
C TYR A 147 18.47 3.29 -6.47
N MET A 148 19.55 4.05 -6.71
CA MET A 148 20.75 4.10 -5.85
C MET A 148 20.46 4.53 -4.39
N LYS A 149 19.25 4.98 -4.09
CA LYS A 149 18.80 5.34 -2.75
C LYS A 149 18.15 4.18 -1.99
N PHE A 150 17.94 3.04 -2.64
CA PHE A 150 17.33 1.83 -2.09
C PHE A 150 18.30 0.65 -2.12
N SER A 151 17.98 -0.44 -1.42
CA SER A 151 18.69 -1.72 -1.59
C SER A 151 18.55 -2.27 -3.02
N PRO A 152 19.56 -3.00 -3.53
CA PRO A 152 19.49 -3.64 -4.85
C PRO A 152 18.28 -4.58 -4.99
N GLU A 153 18.01 -5.40 -3.98
CA GLU A 153 16.92 -6.39 -3.99
C GLU A 153 15.56 -5.71 -4.08
N PHE A 154 15.36 -4.65 -3.30
CA PHE A 154 14.13 -3.87 -3.32
C PHE A 154 13.95 -3.17 -4.67
N SER A 155 14.99 -2.50 -5.16
CA SER A 155 14.97 -1.79 -6.44
C SER A 155 14.63 -2.73 -7.60
N GLN A 156 15.20 -3.94 -7.60
CA GLN A 156 14.95 -4.95 -8.60
C GLN A 156 13.52 -5.48 -8.53
N LYS A 157 13.03 -5.84 -7.32
CA LYS A 157 11.68 -6.40 -7.14
C LYS A 157 10.59 -5.43 -7.59
N TYR A 158 10.72 -4.15 -7.27
CA TYR A 158 9.72 -3.12 -7.56
C TYR A 158 10.03 -2.30 -8.80
N GLU A 159 11.00 -2.75 -9.61
CA GLU A 159 11.43 -2.10 -10.86
C GLU A 159 11.67 -0.59 -10.71
N ILE A 160 12.30 -0.18 -9.61
CA ILE A 160 12.68 1.20 -9.39
C ILE A 160 13.80 1.53 -10.37
N GLY A 161 13.41 2.13 -11.49
CA GLY A 161 14.33 2.45 -12.58
C GLY A 161 15.20 3.67 -12.26
N ASP A 162 16.43 3.65 -12.78
CA ASP A 162 17.10 4.90 -13.11
C ASP A 162 16.44 5.45 -14.38
N MET A 163 16.01 6.72 -14.37
CA MET A 163 15.57 7.40 -15.60
C MET A 163 16.73 7.66 -16.59
N HIS A 164 17.93 7.15 -16.32
CA HIS A 164 19.04 7.27 -17.25
C HIS A 164 18.86 6.27 -18.42
N PRO A 165 18.90 6.71 -19.69
CA PRO A 165 18.73 5.85 -20.86
C PRO A 165 19.66 4.62 -20.90
N SER A 166 20.80 4.68 -20.20
CA SER A 166 21.72 3.55 -20.09
C SER A 166 21.19 2.40 -19.22
N TYR A 167 20.26 2.65 -18.29
CA TYR A 167 19.69 1.59 -17.46
C TYR A 167 18.76 0.69 -18.28
N GLU A 168 17.95 1.26 -19.17
CA GLU A 168 17.19 0.50 -20.17
C GLU A 168 18.14 -0.33 -21.06
N PHE A 169 19.28 0.23 -21.45
CA PHE A 169 20.30 -0.50 -22.20
C PHE A 169 20.90 -1.67 -21.40
N ILE A 170 21.20 -1.49 -20.11
CA ILE A 170 21.72 -2.57 -19.25
C ILE A 170 20.67 -3.66 -19.04
N LYS A 171 19.42 -3.29 -18.72
CA LYS A 171 18.29 -4.22 -18.52
C LYS A 171 18.03 -5.06 -19.77
N LYS A 172 18.08 -4.44 -20.95
CA LYS A 172 17.83 -5.11 -22.25
C LYS A 172 18.96 -6.07 -22.66
N ASN A 173 20.18 -5.82 -22.20
CA ASN A 173 21.37 -6.60 -22.59
C ASN A 173 21.87 -7.57 -21.51
N LYS A 174 21.23 -7.65 -20.33
CA LYS A 174 21.62 -8.52 -19.20
C LYS A 174 23.13 -8.44 -18.89
N LEU A 175 23.68 -7.23 -18.93
CA LEU A 175 25.06 -6.95 -18.52
C LEU A 175 25.16 -6.82 -17.01
#